data_AF-A0A2E7FK99-F1
#
_entry.id   AF-A0A2E7FK99-F1
#
_cell.length_a   1.000
_cell.length_b   1.000
_cell.length_c   1.000
_cell.angle_alpha   90.00
_cell.angle_beta   90.00
_cell.angle_gamma   90.00
#
_symmetry.space_group_name_H-M   'P 1'
#
loop_
_entity.id
_entity.type
_entity.pdbx_description
1 polymer ?
#
loop_
_entity_poly.entity_id
_entity_poly.type
_entity_poly.pdbx_seq_one_letter_code
_entity_poly.pdbx_strand_id
1 'polypeptide(L)'
;MKISCIERLIPTLKFVHNLPGANEQIDGFETLIRNMDAADIRTLSYSWMPDDDWQRATIEAMERGGASKTAFNLEDFDAAKLPTDTGFALPESHQGKTADAFWENL
;
A
#
# COMPACT_ATOMS: atom_id res chain seq x y z
N MET A 1 -1.61 20.50 -19.46
CA MET A 1 -2.02 19.54 -18.41
C MET A 1 -1.18 19.83 -17.17
N LYS A 2 -1.78 19.99 -15.99
CA LYS A 2 -1.05 20.17 -14.71
C LYS A 2 -1.24 18.90 -13.88
N ILE A 3 -0.16 18.37 -13.30
CA ILE A 3 -0.23 17.25 -12.35
C ILE A 3 -0.64 17.82 -10.99
N SER A 4 -1.76 17.35 -10.44
CA SER A 4 -2.31 17.84 -9.15
C SER A 4 -1.86 17.03 -7.94
N CYS A 5 -1.56 15.76 -8.14
CA CYS A 5 -1.18 14.83 -7.09
C CYS A 5 -0.24 13.74 -7.61
N ILE A 6 0.56 13.20 -6.70
CA ILE A 6 1.23 11.91 -6.85
C ILE A 6 0.57 10.94 -5.89
N GLU A 7 0.19 9.78 -6.41
CA GLU A 7 -0.45 8.68 -5.69
C GLU A 7 0.10 7.36 -6.25
N ARG A 8 0.43 6.39 -5.37
CA ARG A 8 1.23 5.16 -5.65
C ARG A 8 2.70 5.45 -6.02
N LEU A 9 3.69 4.57 -5.86
CA LEU A 9 3.93 3.33 -5.10
C LEU A 9 5.35 3.57 -4.52
N ILE A 10 5.42 4.30 -3.41
CA ILE A 10 6.71 4.53 -2.74
C ILE A 10 6.87 3.37 -1.76
N PRO A 11 8.00 2.65 -1.75
CA PRO A 11 8.17 1.52 -0.84
C PRO A 11 8.05 1.99 0.62
N THR A 12 7.06 1.46 1.35
CA THR A 12 6.81 1.85 2.76
C THR A 12 7.06 0.74 3.78
N LEU A 13 7.06 -0.53 3.34
CA LEU A 13 7.07 -1.68 4.24
C LEU A 13 8.23 -1.68 5.25
N LYS A 14 9.40 -1.15 4.92
CA LYS A 14 10.54 -1.21 5.83
C LYS A 14 10.43 -0.19 6.94
N PHE A 15 10.01 1.05 6.68
CA PHE A 15 9.81 2.01 7.76
C PHE A 15 8.53 1.75 8.55
N VAL A 16 7.48 1.20 7.92
CA VAL A 16 6.24 0.80 8.62
C VAL A 16 6.50 -0.30 9.65
N HIS A 17 7.46 -1.19 9.39
CA HIS A 17 7.83 -2.32 10.26
C HIS A 17 9.15 -2.14 11.01
N ASN A 18 9.78 -0.96 10.93
CA ASN A 18 11.08 -0.69 11.55
C ASN A 18 12.18 -1.72 11.18
N LEU A 19 12.26 -2.04 9.88
CA LEU A 19 13.22 -2.98 9.32
C LEU A 19 14.51 -2.29 8.85
N PRO A 20 15.63 -3.03 8.71
CA PRO A 20 16.80 -2.54 8.00
C PRO A 20 16.43 -2.05 6.59
N GLY A 21 16.80 -0.82 6.25
CA GLY A 21 16.35 -0.16 5.02
C GLY A 21 15.27 0.91 5.22
N ALA A 22 14.79 1.12 6.46
CA ALA A 22 13.76 2.11 6.78
C ALA A 22 14.20 3.55 6.47
N ASN A 23 15.40 3.93 6.90
CA ASN A 23 15.93 5.28 6.65
C ASN A 23 16.13 5.54 5.16
N GLU A 24 16.59 4.55 4.39
CA GLU A 24 16.73 4.68 2.95
C GLU A 24 15.37 4.92 2.24
N GLN A 25 14.28 4.32 2.75
CA GLN A 25 12.94 4.60 2.25
C GLN A 25 12.48 6.03 2.61
N ILE A 26 12.77 6.49 3.82
CA ILE A 26 12.47 7.86 4.28
C ILE A 26 13.23 8.89 3.43
N ASP A 27 14.52 8.68 3.18
CA ASP A 27 15.34 9.53 2.31
C ASP A 27 14.76 9.64 0.88
N GLY A 28 14.17 8.53 0.39
CA GLY A 28 13.44 8.49 -0.86
C GLY A 28 12.20 9.40 -0.85
N PHE A 29 11.41 9.38 0.23
CA PHE A 29 10.27 10.29 0.41
C PHE A 29 10.72 11.75 0.43
N GLU A 30 11.77 12.08 1.16
CA GLU A 30 12.27 13.45 1.20
C GLU A 30 12.72 13.94 -0.18
N THR A 31 13.43 13.09 -0.91
CA THR A 31 13.87 13.36 -2.28
C THR A 31 12.68 13.60 -3.21
N LEU A 32 11.65 12.77 -3.11
CA LEU A 32 10.42 12.96 -3.86
C LEU A 32 9.75 14.31 -3.53
N ILE A 33 9.59 14.65 -2.26
CA ILE A 33 8.95 15.91 -1.84
C ILE A 33 9.71 17.12 -2.39
N ARG A 34 11.05 17.10 -2.37
CA ARG A 34 11.89 18.15 -2.97
C ARG A 34 11.68 18.26 -4.48
N ASN A 35 11.59 17.13 -5.19
CA ASN A 35 11.31 17.09 -6.62
C ASN A 35 9.90 17.57 -6.95
N MET A 36 8.91 17.24 -6.12
CA MET A 36 7.52 17.69 -6.27
C MET A 36 7.41 19.22 -6.14
N ASP A 37 8.13 19.83 -5.19
CA ASP A 37 8.18 21.28 -5.05
C ASP A 37 8.73 21.94 -6.33
N ALA A 38 9.84 21.44 -6.85
CA ALA A 38 10.44 21.93 -8.10
C ALA A 38 9.50 21.80 -9.32
N ALA A 39 8.58 20.82 -9.29
CA ALA A 39 7.60 20.57 -10.34
C ALA A 39 6.23 21.25 -10.10
N ASP A 40 6.08 22.05 -9.05
CA ASP A 40 4.80 22.64 -8.59
C ASP A 40 3.68 21.60 -8.37
N ILE A 41 4.04 20.43 -7.82
CA ILE A 41 3.11 19.39 -7.39
C ILE A 41 2.98 19.49 -5.87
N ARG A 42 1.76 19.71 -5.37
CA ARG A 42 1.53 20.10 -3.96
C ARG A 42 0.80 19.05 -3.12
N THR A 43 0.47 17.91 -3.69
CA THR A 43 -0.29 16.85 -3.01
C THR A 43 0.41 15.51 -3.19
N LEU A 44 0.79 14.87 -2.08
CA LEU A 44 1.30 13.51 -2.04
C LEU A 44 0.30 12.63 -1.28
N SER A 45 -0.22 11.59 -1.93
CA SER A 45 -1.01 10.53 -1.30
C SER A 45 -0.13 9.30 -1.06
N TYR A 46 -0.14 8.77 0.16
CA TYR A 46 0.60 7.57 0.53
C TYR A 46 -0.20 6.75 1.55
N SER A 47 0.16 5.47 1.71
CA SER A 47 -0.48 4.56 2.66
C SER A 47 0.48 4.17 3.81
N TRP A 48 -0.11 3.88 4.96
CA TRP A 48 0.55 3.23 6.11
C TRP A 48 -0.06 1.84 6.33
N MET A 49 -0.09 1.03 5.28
CA MET A 49 -0.61 -0.34 5.36
C MET A 49 0.49 -1.28 5.86
N PRO A 50 0.18 -2.18 6.81
CA PRO A 50 1.16 -3.09 7.40
C PRO A 50 1.50 -4.27 6.48
N ASP A 51 0.92 -4.37 5.31
CA ASP A 51 1.27 -5.37 4.30
C ASP A 51 1.04 -4.74 2.92
N ASP A 52 0.88 -5.55 1.87
CA ASP A 52 0.57 -5.10 0.52
C ASP A 52 -0.65 -4.16 0.45
N ASP A 53 -0.85 -3.53 -0.70
CA ASP A 53 -1.84 -2.49 -0.98
C ASP A 53 -3.29 -2.94 -0.69
N TRP A 54 -4.27 -2.07 -0.91
CA TRP A 54 -5.70 -2.34 -0.69
C TRP A 54 -6.14 -3.69 -1.30
N GLN A 55 -6.60 -4.59 -0.43
CA GLN A 55 -6.96 -5.97 -0.80
C GLN A 55 -8.44 -6.10 -1.20
N ARG A 56 -8.74 -7.07 -2.06
CA ARG A 56 -10.09 -7.44 -2.52
C ARG A 56 -10.18 -8.96 -2.66
N ALA A 57 -11.37 -9.52 -2.47
CA ALA A 57 -11.62 -10.94 -2.77
C ALA A 57 -11.92 -11.16 -4.26
N THR A 58 -12.53 -10.17 -4.91
CA THR A 58 -12.85 -10.20 -6.34
C THR A 58 -12.91 -8.80 -6.94
N ILE A 59 -12.65 -8.71 -8.24
CA ILE A 59 -12.82 -7.50 -9.07
C ILE A 59 -14.03 -7.59 -10.01
N GLU A 60 -14.77 -8.70 -9.96
CA GLU A 60 -15.83 -9.04 -10.92
C GLU A 60 -17.23 -9.07 -10.28
N ALA A 61 -17.38 -8.54 -9.06
CA ALA A 61 -18.68 -8.49 -8.42
C ALA A 61 -19.61 -7.54 -9.17
N MET A 62 -20.89 -7.89 -9.28
CA MET A 62 -21.89 -7.06 -9.95
C MET A 62 -22.75 -6.33 -8.93
N GLU A 63 -23.07 -5.06 -9.19
CA GLU A 63 -24.04 -4.32 -8.38
C GLU A 63 -25.44 -4.25 -9.02
N ARG A 64 -26.39 -3.69 -8.25
CA ARG A 64 -27.71 -3.35 -8.76
C ARG A 64 -27.55 -2.34 -9.89
N GLY A 65 -28.07 -2.65 -11.07
CA GLY A 65 -27.86 -1.85 -12.28
C GLY A 65 -26.80 -2.41 -13.24
N GLY A 66 -26.13 -3.52 -12.88
CA GLY A 66 -25.26 -4.24 -13.80
C GLY A 66 -23.87 -3.63 -14.00
N ALA A 67 -23.43 -2.73 -13.12
CA ALA A 67 -22.04 -2.27 -13.13
C ALA A 67 -21.13 -3.27 -12.40
N SER A 68 -19.89 -3.40 -12.88
CA SER A 68 -18.84 -4.20 -12.25
C SER A 68 -18.17 -3.42 -11.13
N LYS A 69 -17.85 -4.10 -10.04
CA LYS A 69 -17.21 -3.54 -8.85
C LYS A 69 -16.21 -4.53 -8.25
N THR A 70 -15.32 -3.97 -7.44
CA THR A 70 -14.50 -4.77 -6.53
C THR A 70 -15.27 -5.08 -5.25
N ALA A 71 -15.02 -6.24 -4.65
CA ALA A 71 -15.69 -6.65 -3.40
C ALA A 71 -14.75 -7.46 -2.51
N PHE A 72 -15.09 -7.48 -1.22
CA PHE A 72 -14.47 -8.32 -0.20
C PHE A 72 -15.58 -9.04 0.57
N ASN A 73 -15.47 -10.37 0.64
CA ASN A 73 -16.30 -11.23 1.47
C ASN A 73 -15.36 -12.23 2.16
N LEU A 74 -15.50 -12.38 3.48
CA LEU A 74 -14.62 -13.24 4.27
C LEU A 74 -14.75 -14.72 3.89
N GLU A 75 -15.95 -15.15 3.49
CA GLU A 75 -16.22 -16.54 3.06
C GLU A 75 -15.46 -16.90 1.77
N ASP A 76 -15.13 -15.89 0.96
CA ASP A 76 -14.44 -16.06 -0.32
C ASP A 76 -12.91 -15.89 -0.20
N PHE A 77 -12.40 -15.67 1.01
CA PHE A 77 -10.99 -15.29 1.23
C PHE A 77 -9.99 -16.34 0.72
N ASP A 78 -10.19 -17.62 1.03
CA ASP A 78 -9.26 -18.69 0.62
C ASP A 78 -9.27 -18.93 -0.90
N ALA A 79 -10.39 -18.59 -1.56
CA ALA A 79 -10.53 -18.67 -3.01
C ALA A 79 -10.12 -17.37 -3.71
N ALA A 80 -9.85 -16.30 -2.96
CA ALA A 80 -9.49 -15.01 -3.51
C ALA A 80 -8.17 -15.11 -4.27
N LYS A 81 -8.19 -14.73 -5.54
CA LYS A 81 -6.97 -14.40 -6.25
C LYS A 81 -6.63 -12.97 -5.84
N LEU A 82 -5.67 -12.82 -4.92
CA LEU A 82 -5.18 -11.51 -4.46
C LEU A 82 -4.90 -10.64 -5.70
N PRO A 83 -5.71 -9.60 -5.97
CA PRO A 83 -5.64 -8.88 -7.23
C PRO A 83 -4.53 -7.84 -7.25
N THR A 84 -3.91 -7.57 -6.09
CA THR A 84 -2.89 -6.55 -5.94
C THR A 84 -1.58 -7.25 -5.59
N ASP A 85 -0.68 -7.38 -6.58
CA ASP A 85 0.73 -7.70 -6.40
C ASP A 85 1.50 -6.42 -6.69
N THR A 86 1.96 -5.74 -5.63
CA THR A 86 2.77 -4.52 -5.82
C THR A 86 4.24 -4.81 -6.10
N GLY A 87 4.67 -6.07 -6.03
CA GLY A 87 6.07 -6.46 -6.04
C GLY A 87 6.82 -6.13 -4.74
N PHE A 88 6.13 -5.61 -3.71
CA PHE A 88 6.69 -5.40 -2.38
C PHE A 88 6.13 -6.46 -1.43
N ALA A 89 7.02 -7.31 -0.90
CA ALA A 89 6.67 -8.31 0.09
C ALA A 89 7.46 -8.08 1.38
N LEU A 90 6.80 -8.35 2.51
CA LEU A 90 7.49 -8.45 3.78
C LEU A 90 8.44 -9.66 3.78
N PRO A 91 9.59 -9.56 4.47
CA PRO A 91 10.38 -10.74 4.80
C PRO A 91 9.49 -11.79 5.47
N GLU A 92 9.70 -13.08 5.17
CA GLU A 92 8.91 -14.19 5.74
C GLU A 92 8.87 -14.13 7.28
N SER A 93 9.96 -13.69 7.92
CA SER A 93 10.06 -13.49 9.36
C SER A 93 9.13 -12.42 9.95
N HIS A 94 8.51 -11.59 9.09
CA HIS A 94 7.62 -10.48 9.47
C HIS A 94 6.19 -10.66 8.95
N GLN A 95 5.91 -11.76 8.26
CA GLN A 95 4.56 -12.11 7.83
C GLN A 95 3.76 -12.69 9.01
N GLY A 96 2.44 -12.44 9.04
CA GLY A 96 1.53 -13.03 10.03
C GLY A 96 1.67 -12.50 11.46
N LYS A 97 2.37 -11.37 11.67
CA LYS A 97 2.40 -10.70 12.99
C LYS A 97 0.99 -10.23 13.38
N THR A 98 0.65 -10.38 14.66
CA THR A 98 -0.60 -9.82 15.20
C THR A 98 -0.54 -8.30 15.24
N ALA A 99 -1.71 -7.65 15.33
CA ALA A 99 -1.77 -6.19 15.51
C ALA A 99 -0.98 -5.73 16.74
N ASP A 100 -1.05 -6.47 17.86
CA ASP A 100 -0.29 -6.15 19.07
C ASP A 100 1.22 -6.24 18.85
N ALA A 101 1.70 -7.31 18.19
CA ALA A 101 3.11 -7.47 17.86
C ALA A 101 3.62 -6.42 16.85
N PHE A 102 2.72 -5.87 16.02
CA PHE A 102 3.07 -4.77 15.13
C PHE A 102 3.37 -3.48 15.92
N TRP A 103 2.57 -3.15 16.95
CA TRP A 103 2.79 -1.97 17.79
C TRP A 103 4.08 -2.01 18.60
N GLU A 104 4.61 -3.19 18.92
CA GLU A 104 5.90 -3.33 19.60
C GLU A 104 7.10 -2.87 18.75
N ASN A 105 6.92 -2.75 17.43
CA ASN A 105 8.00 -2.42 16.49
C ASN A 105 7.94 -0.97 15.97
N LEU A 106 6.91 -0.20 16.33
CA LEU A 106 6.75 1.24 16.01
C LEU A 106 7.33 2.13 17.09
#